data_AF-A0A8T6RSK6-F1
#
_entry.id   AF-A0A8T6RSK6-F1
#
_cell.length_a   1.000
_cell.length_b   1.000
_cell.length_c   1.000
_cell.angle_alpha   90.00
_cell.angle_beta   90.00
_cell.angle_gamma   90.00
#
_symmetry.space_group_name_H-M   'P 1'
#
loop_
_entity.id
_entity.type
_entity.pdbx_description
1 polymer ?
#
loop_
_entity_poly.entity_id
_entity_poly.type
_entity_poly.pdbx_seq_one_letter_code
_entity_poly.pdbx_strand_id
1 'polypeptide(L)'
;CVYRGQRRAGIHPGDTVAVLGSGLTGLLHIRLAKALGAGMVLASDVLESRLAAASDCGADECCMAEDDLAARLRSCNDGQLADV
;
A
#
# COMPACT_ATOMS: atom_id res chain seq x y z
N CYS A 1 -7.53 10.36 -10.95
CA CYS A 1 -7.33 9.19 -11.84
C CYS A 1 -6.16 8.37 -11.31
N VAL A 2 -6.42 7.12 -10.94
CA VAL A 2 -5.49 6.22 -10.24
C VAL A 2 -4.25 5.93 -11.09
N TYR A 3 -4.44 5.52 -12.34
CA TYR A 3 -3.34 5.21 -13.27
C TYR A 3 -2.40 6.38 -13.51
N ARG A 4 -2.94 7.58 -13.75
CA ARG A 4 -2.10 8.79 -13.91
C ARG A 4 -1.35 9.14 -12.62
N GLY A 5 -1.97 8.92 -11.46
CA GLY A 5 -1.35 9.14 -10.15
C GLY A 5 -0.14 8.22 -9.96
N GLN A 6 -0.32 6.92 -10.16
CA GLN A 6 0.77 5.96 -10.01
C GLN A 6 1.87 6.11 -11.05
N ARG A 7 1.52 6.44 -12.30
CA ARG A 7 2.54 6.78 -13.31
C ARG A 7 3.39 7.98 -12.91
N ARG A 8 2.86 8.92 -12.14
CA ARG A 8 3.62 10.06 -11.60
C ARG A 8 4.42 9.69 -10.35
N ALA A 9 3.89 8.79 -9.53
CA ALA A 9 4.59 8.24 -8.39
C ALA A 9 5.80 7.40 -8.81
N GLY A 10 5.78 6.85 -10.03
CA GLY A 10 6.93 6.19 -10.62
C GLY A 10 7.20 4.81 -10.02
N ILE A 11 6.14 4.03 -9.77
CA ILE A 11 6.26 2.66 -9.27
C ILE A 11 6.95 1.78 -10.32
N HIS A 12 8.00 1.09 -9.90
CA HIS A 12 8.70 0.06 -10.64
C HIS A 12 8.42 -1.34 -10.07
N PRO A 13 8.59 -2.39 -10.88
CA PRO A 13 8.51 -3.75 -10.37
C PRO A 13 9.52 -3.98 -9.25
N GLY A 14 9.07 -4.59 -8.15
CA GLY A 14 9.87 -4.82 -6.95
C GLY A 14 9.75 -3.72 -5.88
N ASP A 15 9.23 -2.54 -6.22
CA ASP A 15 9.08 -1.46 -5.24
C ASP A 15 8.16 -1.85 -4.09
N THR A 16 8.47 -1.33 -2.91
CA THR A 16 7.59 -1.30 -1.75
C THR A 16 6.72 -0.05 -1.80
N VAL A 17 5.41 -0.23 -1.81
CA VAL A 17 4.43 0.86 -1.94
C VAL A 17 3.61 0.98 -0.67
N ALA A 18 3.54 2.18 -0.09
CA ALA A 18 2.66 2.50 1.03
C ALA A 18 1.41 3.24 0.53
N VAL A 19 0.23 2.66 0.75
CA VAL A 19 -1.05 3.27 0.41
C VAL A 19 -1.71 3.82 1.67
N LEU A 20 -1.71 5.15 1.79
CA LEU A 20 -2.37 5.86 2.88
C LEU A 20 -3.85 6.09 2.55
N GLY A 21 -4.72 5.34 3.22
CA GLY A 21 -6.16 5.33 3.01
C GLY A 21 -6.61 4.21 2.06
N SER A 22 -7.59 3.43 2.51
CA SER A 22 -8.17 2.26 1.86
C SER A 22 -9.64 2.47 1.47
N GLY A 23 -9.99 3.71 1.09
CA GLY A 23 -11.24 4.00 0.38
C GLY A 23 -11.21 3.53 -1.08
N LEU A 24 -12.26 3.78 -1.87
CA LEU A 24 -12.35 3.33 -3.28
C LEU A 24 -11.09 3.63 -4.10
N THR A 25 -10.58 4.85 -4.03
CA THR A 25 -9.36 5.24 -4.75
C THR A 25 -8.11 4.50 -4.23
N GLY A 26 -8.01 4.28 -2.92
CA GLY A 26 -6.93 3.53 -2.29
C GLY A 26 -6.92 2.07 -2.72
N LEU A 27 -8.09 1.41 -2.72
CA LEU A 27 -8.24 0.03 -3.19
C LEU A 27 -7.82 -0.13 -4.67
N LEU A 28 -8.17 0.85 -5.51
CA LEU A 28 -7.72 0.88 -6.91
C LEU A 28 -6.21 1.11 -7.02
N HIS A 29 -5.60 1.91 -6.14
CA HIS A 29 -4.15 2.07 -6.08
C HIS A 29 -3.46 0.77 -5.66
N ILE A 30 -3.96 0.07 -4.66
CA ILE A 30 -3.43 -1.23 -4.23
C ILE A 30 -3.43 -2.21 -5.40
N ARG A 31 -4.60 -2.39 -6.04
CA ARG A 31 -4.74 -3.31 -7.18
C ARG A 31 -3.83 -2.96 -8.34
N LEU A 32 -3.72 -1.67 -8.67
CA LEU A 32 -2.86 -1.24 -9.77
C LEU A 32 -1.37 -1.37 -9.41
N ALA A 33 -0.95 -1.11 -8.16
CA ALA A 33 0.42 -1.32 -7.71
C ALA A 33 0.82 -2.80 -7.87
N LYS A 34 -0.04 -3.73 -7.41
CA LYS A 34 0.20 -5.17 -7.61
C LYS A 34 0.25 -5.54 -9.09
N ALA A 35 -0.64 -4.99 -9.92
CA ALA A 35 -0.64 -5.24 -11.36
C ALA A 35 0.61 -4.68 -12.08
N LEU A 36 1.24 -3.63 -11.53
CA LEU A 36 2.50 -3.07 -12.01
C LEU A 36 3.74 -3.82 -11.49
N GLY A 37 3.55 -4.83 -10.65
CA GLY A 37 4.63 -5.68 -10.14
C GLY A 37 5.29 -5.16 -8.87
N ALA A 38 4.62 -4.32 -8.08
CA ALA A 38 5.11 -3.93 -6.75
C ALA A 38 5.44 -5.19 -5.93
N GLY A 39 6.62 -5.19 -5.30
CA GLY A 39 7.11 -6.31 -4.50
C GLY A 39 6.27 -6.47 -3.24
N MET A 40 6.01 -5.36 -2.56
CA MET A 40 5.16 -5.30 -1.38
C MET A 40 4.25 -4.07 -1.42
N VAL A 41 3.00 -4.24 -1.01
CA VAL A 41 2.03 -3.15 -0.85
C VAL A 41 1.50 -3.17 0.58
N LEU A 42 1.80 -2.12 1.33
CA LEU A 42 1.27 -1.92 2.68
C LEU A 42 0.15 -0.88 2.64
N ALA A 43 -1.00 -1.21 3.21
CA ALA A 43 -2.14 -0.31 3.31
C ALA A 43 -2.34 0.18 4.75
N SER A 44 -2.68 1.46 4.91
CA SER A 44 -3.03 2.06 6.20
C SER A 44 -4.38 2.76 6.12
N ASP A 45 -5.25 2.58 7.13
CA ASP A 45 -6.54 3.27 7.23
C ASP A 45 -6.96 3.35 8.72
N VAL A 46 -7.93 4.21 9.03
CA VAL A 46 -8.51 4.37 10.38
C VAL A 46 -9.66 3.38 10.63
N LEU A 47 -10.17 2.70 9.59
CA LEU A 47 -11.27 1.74 9.71
C LEU A 47 -10.81 0.32 9.38
N GLU A 48 -10.95 -0.60 10.34
CA GLU A 48 -10.64 -2.02 10.15
C GLU A 48 -11.39 -2.64 8.96
N SER A 49 -12.65 -2.25 8.74
CA SER A 49 -13.44 -2.71 7.60
C SER A 49 -12.81 -2.36 6.24
N ARG A 50 -12.09 -1.24 6.16
CA ARG A 50 -11.37 -0.84 4.95
C ARG A 50 -10.04 -1.55 4.81
N LEU A 51 -9.38 -1.89 5.92
CA LEU A 51 -8.19 -2.74 5.92
C LEU A 51 -8.52 -4.16 5.45
N ALA A 52 -9.65 -4.72 5.87
CA ALA A 52 -10.14 -6.00 5.33
C ALA A 52 -10.32 -5.92 3.81
N ALA A 53 -10.97 -4.86 3.31
CA ALA A 53 -11.11 -4.63 1.87
C ALA A 53 -9.77 -4.41 1.16
N ALA A 54 -8.79 -3.78 1.81
CA ALA A 54 -7.43 -3.59 1.29
C ALA A 54 -6.70 -4.92 1.13
N SER A 55 -6.79 -5.80 2.14
CA SER A 55 -6.26 -7.16 2.12
C SER A 55 -6.89 -7.98 0.99
N ASP A 56 -8.23 -7.96 0.87
CA ASP A 56 -8.94 -8.59 -0.26
C ASP A 56 -8.52 -7.97 -1.61
N CYS A 57 -8.08 -6.71 -1.60
CA CYS A 57 -7.57 -6.01 -2.76
C CYS A 57 -6.10 -6.32 -3.09
N GLY A 58 -5.42 -7.17 -2.32
CA GLY A 58 -4.05 -7.60 -2.57
C GLY A 58 -2.99 -6.74 -1.90
N ALA A 59 -3.35 -5.97 -0.87
CA ALA A 59 -2.35 -5.46 0.06
C ALA A 59 -1.72 -6.64 0.81
N ASP A 60 -0.39 -6.67 0.85
CA ASP A 60 0.37 -7.72 1.52
C ASP A 60 0.33 -7.52 3.03
N GLU A 61 0.35 -6.27 3.48
CA GLU A 61 0.28 -5.87 4.88
C GLU A 61 -0.74 -4.75 5.09
N CYS A 62 -1.41 -4.76 6.24
CA CYS A 62 -2.42 -3.78 6.61
C CYS A 62 -2.19 -3.32 8.04
N CYS A 63 -2.20 -2.01 8.29
CA CYS A 63 -2.07 -1.45 9.64
C CYS A 63 -3.06 -0.31 9.90
N MET A 64 -3.38 -0.08 11.18
CA MET A 64 -4.19 1.06 11.55
C MET A 64 -3.40 2.35 11.33
N ALA A 65 -4.09 3.45 11.07
CA ALA A 65 -3.44 4.76 10.90
C ALA A 65 -2.84 5.30 12.21
N GLU A 66 -3.26 4.78 13.37
CA GLU A 66 -2.63 5.10 14.66
C GLU A 66 -1.32 4.32 14.90
N ASP A 67 -1.06 3.26 14.12
CA ASP A 67 0.18 2.49 14.24
C ASP A 67 1.37 3.28 13.71
N ASP A 68 2.56 2.98 14.24
CA ASP A 68 3.81 3.47 13.66
C ASP A 68 4.08 2.78 12.32
N LEU A 69 3.60 3.40 11.24
CA LEU A 69 3.75 2.94 9.86
C LEU A 69 5.21 2.65 9.50
N ALA A 70 6.14 3.50 9.93
CA ALA A 70 7.56 3.32 9.64
C ALA A 70 8.12 2.10 10.38
N ALA A 71 7.71 1.88 11.62
CA ALA A 71 8.07 0.66 12.34
C ALA A 71 7.45 -0.59 11.70
N ARG A 72 6.20 -0.54 11.23
CA ARG A 72 5.58 -1.70 10.56
C ARG A 72 6.27 -2.01 9.24
N LEU A 73 6.50 -1.00 8.40
CA LEU A 73 7.27 -1.15 7.15
C LEU A 73 8.63 -1.79 7.42
N ARG A 74 9.42 -1.27 8.37
CA ARG A 74 10.73 -1.88 8.69
C ARG A 74 10.61 -3.32 9.16
N SER A 75 9.55 -3.67 9.89
CA SER A 75 9.36 -5.03 10.39
C SER A 75 8.95 -6.04 9.29
N CYS A 76 8.26 -5.59 8.25
CA CYS A 76 7.82 -6.44 7.13
C CYS A 76 8.63 -6.28 5.84
N ASN A 77 9.56 -5.31 5.79
CA ASN A 77 10.32 -4.95 4.58
C ASN A 77 11.84 -4.97 4.79
N ASP A 78 12.39 -6.00 5.43
CA ASP A 78 13.84 -6.16 5.63
C ASP A 78 14.54 -4.93 6.23
N GLY A 79 13.85 -4.21 7.13
CA GLY A 79 14.36 -2.99 7.75
C GLY A 79 14.30 -1.73 6.88
N GLN A 80 13.77 -1.83 5.65
CA GLN A 80 13.59 -0.72 4.72
C GLN A 80 12.24 0.00 4.92
N LEU A 81 12.14 1.22 4.38
CA LEU A 81 10.88 1.96 4.28
C LEU A 81 10.22 1.70 2.92
N ALA A 82 9.12 2.38 2.64
CA ALA A 82 8.51 2.35 1.31
C ALA A 82 9.35 3.17 0.32
N ASP A 83 9.39 2.70 -0.92
CA ASP A 83 9.97 3.42 -2.05
C ASP A 83 9.00 4.50 -2.58
N VAL A 84 7.69 4.24 -2.44
CA VAL A 84 6.59 5.08 -2.93
C VAL A 84 5.49 5.28 -1.89
#